data_AF-A0A7K0A315-F1
#
_entry.id   AF-A0A7K0A315-F1
#
_cell.length_a   1.000
_cell.length_b   1.000
_cell.length_c   1.000
_cell.angle_alpha   90.00
_cell.angle_beta   90.00
_cell.angle_gamma   90.00
#
_symmetry.space_group_name_H-M   'P 1'
#
loop_
_entity.id
_entity.type
_entity.pdbx_description
1 polymer ?
#
loop_
_entity_poly.entity_id
_entity_poly.type
_entity_poly.pdbx_seq_one_letter_code
_entity_poly.pdbx_strand_id
1 'polypeptide(L)'
;RQLGDADTAEIELDSARRVFQQLGAAPYLARVETLSSRATVEAPGGLTGREVEVLVLVATGKTNEEIASALVISNHTVRRHLQNIFAKLGVSSRAAATAYAFRHHLV
;
A
#
# COMPACT_ATOMS: atom_id res chain seq x y z
N ARG A 1 -20.66 -7.85 8.77
CA ARG A 1 -19.90 -7.53 7.54
C ARG A 1 -19.43 -6.10 7.69
N GLN A 2 -18.27 -5.85 8.31
CA GLN A 2 -17.85 -4.48 8.66
C GLN A 2 -16.35 -4.32 8.95
N LEU A 3 -15.50 -5.22 8.44
CA LEU A 3 -14.06 -5.15 8.64
C LEU A 3 -13.43 -5.27 7.26
N GLY A 4 -13.02 -4.12 6.72
CA GLY A 4 -12.57 -3.94 5.35
C GLY A 4 -12.72 -2.51 4.81
N ASP A 5 -13.51 -1.64 5.45
CA ASP A 5 -13.84 -0.33 4.86
C ASP A 5 -12.64 0.62 4.71
N ALA A 6 -11.66 0.60 5.61
CA ALA A 6 -10.48 1.47 5.50
C ALA A 6 -9.55 1.04 4.36
N ASP A 7 -9.21 -0.26 4.28
CA ASP A 7 -8.42 -0.81 3.17
C ASP A 7 -9.18 -0.74 1.85
N THR A 8 -10.49 -0.96 1.87
CA THR A 8 -11.34 -0.80 0.69
C THR A 8 -11.34 0.65 0.26
N ALA A 9 -11.52 1.63 1.16
CA ALA A 9 -11.47 3.05 0.82
C ALA A 9 -10.13 3.46 0.23
N GLU A 10 -9.01 2.98 0.78
CA GLU A 10 -7.68 3.26 0.27
C GLU A 10 -7.41 2.60 -1.10
N ILE A 11 -7.91 1.38 -1.29
CA ILE A 11 -7.87 0.67 -2.57
C ILE A 11 -8.75 1.34 -3.64
N GLU A 12 -9.92 1.82 -3.26
CA GLU A 12 -10.82 2.58 -4.13
C GLU A 12 -10.18 3.92 -4.51
N LEU A 13 -9.49 4.59 -3.58
CA LEU A 13 -8.69 5.80 -3.85
C LEU A 13 -7.54 5.53 -4.84
N ASP A 14 -6.78 4.44 -4.67
CA ASP A 14 -5.72 4.05 -5.63
C ASP A 14 -6.29 3.67 -7.00
N SER A 15 -7.42 2.96 -7.03
CA SER A 15 -8.14 2.64 -8.27
C SER A 15 -8.60 3.90 -8.98
N ALA A 16 -9.22 4.83 -8.26
CA ALA A 16 -9.66 6.11 -8.76
C ALA A 16 -8.50 6.93 -9.32
N ARG A 17 -7.35 6.98 -8.60
CA ARG A 17 -6.13 7.63 -9.09
C ARG A 17 -5.69 7.09 -10.44
N ARG A 18 -5.60 5.77 -10.59
CA ARG A 18 -5.17 5.14 -11.86
C ARG A 18 -6.11 5.46 -13.01
N VAL A 19 -7.43 5.40 -12.77
CA VAL A 19 -8.44 5.73 -13.78
C VAL A 19 -8.33 7.20 -14.19
N PHE A 20 -8.19 8.12 -13.25
CA PHE A 20 -8.01 9.54 -13.56
C PHE A 20 -6.71 9.80 -14.34
N GLN A 21 -5.64 9.05 -14.08
CA GLN A 21 -4.39 9.16 -14.81
C GLN A 21 -4.54 8.71 -16.27
N GLN A 22 -5.23 7.60 -16.50
CA GLN A 22 -5.52 7.11 -17.86
C GLN A 22 -6.38 8.08 -18.67
N LEU A 23 -7.28 8.79 -18.00
CA LEU A 23 -8.18 9.78 -18.61
C LEU A 23 -7.54 11.16 -18.80
N GLY A 24 -6.30 11.39 -18.35
CA GLY A 24 -5.68 12.72 -18.37
C GLY A 24 -6.38 13.73 -17.46
N ALA A 25 -7.11 13.25 -16.45
CA ALA A 25 -7.98 14.03 -15.59
C ALA A 25 -7.18 14.70 -14.45
N ALA A 26 -6.20 15.54 -14.81
CA ALA A 26 -5.26 16.19 -13.89
C ALA A 26 -5.91 16.90 -12.67
N PRO A 27 -7.04 17.60 -12.78
CA PRO A 27 -7.69 18.22 -11.62
C PRO A 27 -8.22 17.20 -10.61
N TYR A 28 -8.64 16.02 -11.09
CA TYR A 28 -9.16 14.94 -10.25
C TYR A 28 -8.03 14.14 -9.60
N LEU A 29 -6.89 13.99 -10.29
CA LEU A 29 -5.66 13.44 -9.69
C LEU A 29 -5.20 14.25 -8.49
N ALA A 30 -5.06 15.56 -8.64
CA ALA A 30 -4.66 16.44 -7.55
C ALA A 30 -5.61 16.34 -6.34
N ARG A 31 -6.90 16.14 -6.61
CA ARG A 31 -7.92 16.00 -5.55
C ARG A 31 -7.82 14.66 -4.83
N VAL A 32 -7.59 13.57 -5.55
CA VAL A 32 -7.33 12.25 -4.95
C VAL A 32 -6.02 12.26 -4.15
N GLU A 33 -4.97 12.89 -4.67
CA GLU A 33 -3.71 13.06 -3.95
C GLU A 33 -3.90 13.87 -2.67
N THR A 34 -4.71 14.94 -2.69
CA THR A 34 -5.01 15.75 -1.49
C THR A 34 -5.80 14.96 -0.44
N LEU A 35 -6.73 14.11 -0.87
CA LEU A 35 -7.51 13.24 0.02
C LEU A 35 -6.63 12.14 0.62
N SER A 36 -5.70 11.60 -0.16
CA SER A 36 -4.72 10.62 0.28
C SER A 36 -3.67 11.25 1.21
N SER A 37 -3.19 12.45 0.92
CA SER A 37 -2.11 13.11 1.65
C SER A 37 -2.53 13.62 3.03
N ARG A 38 -3.80 14.04 3.17
CA ARG A 38 -4.36 14.41 4.48
C ARG A 38 -4.48 13.23 5.45
N ALA A 39 -4.36 11.99 4.95
CA ALA A 39 -4.32 10.78 5.76
C ALA A 39 -2.89 10.26 6.04
N THR A 40 -1.85 10.86 5.45
CA THR A 40 -0.48 10.31 5.50
C THR A 40 0.52 11.26 6.14
N VAL A 41 1.18 10.80 7.21
CA VAL A 41 2.59 11.16 7.46
C VAL A 41 3.38 10.39 6.40
N GLU A 42 4.04 11.07 5.46
CA GLU A 42 4.75 10.40 4.36
C GLU A 42 5.83 9.47 4.91
N ALA A 43 5.66 8.16 4.68
CA ALA A 43 6.65 7.15 5.03
C ALA A 43 7.72 7.03 3.92
N PRO A 44 8.90 6.45 4.23
CA PRO A 44 9.99 6.31 3.25
C PRO A 44 9.52 5.64 1.95
N GLY A 45 9.75 6.30 0.80
CA GLY A 45 9.46 5.75 -0.53
C GLY A 45 8.03 5.96 -1.03
N GLY A 46 7.29 6.93 -0.48
CA GLY A 46 5.92 7.26 -0.93
C GLY A 46 4.88 6.19 -0.60
N LEU A 47 5.19 5.34 0.39
CA LEU A 47 4.27 4.33 0.90
C LEU A 47 3.19 5.00 1.75
N THR A 48 1.98 4.46 1.66
CA THR A 48 0.91 4.83 2.59
C THR A 48 1.10 4.13 3.94
N GLY A 49 0.41 4.60 4.99
CA GLY A 49 0.49 3.97 6.32
C GLY A 49 0.19 2.47 6.28
N ARG A 50 -0.84 2.08 5.52
CA ARG A 50 -1.21 0.67 5.38
C ARG A 50 -0.19 -0.16 4.62
N GLU A 51 0.42 0.41 3.60
CA GLU A 51 1.51 -0.24 2.87
C GLU A 51 2.75 -0.42 3.74
N VAL A 52 3.04 0.51 4.65
CA VAL A 52 4.11 0.34 5.65
C VAL A 52 3.80 -0.82 6.59
N GLU A 53 2.59 -0.91 7.12
CA GLU A 53 2.18 -2.04 7.98
C GLU A 53 2.36 -3.38 7.27
N VAL A 54 1.92 -3.48 6.01
CA VAL A 54 2.12 -4.68 5.18
C VAL A 54 3.61 -4.95 4.98
N LEU A 55 4.43 -3.94 4.69
CA LEU A 55 5.87 -4.08 4.48
C LEU A 55 6.60 -4.56 5.74
N VAL A 56 6.24 -4.07 6.92
CA VAL A 56 6.79 -4.51 8.21
C VAL A 56 6.46 -5.98 8.47
N LEU A 57 5.21 -6.39 8.25
CA LEU A 57 4.82 -7.80 8.38
C LEU A 57 5.55 -8.70 7.37
N VAL A 58 5.78 -8.19 6.16
CA VAL A 58 6.58 -8.91 5.15
C VAL A 58 8.00 -9.14 5.62
N ALA A 59 8.63 -8.08 6.14
CA ALA A 59 10.02 -8.09 6.58
C ALA A 59 10.24 -8.92 7.85
N THR A 60 9.21 -9.06 8.69
CA THR A 60 9.19 -9.98 9.84
C THR A 60 8.88 -11.44 9.46
N GLY A 61 8.76 -11.75 8.16
CA GLY A 61 8.65 -13.12 7.65
C GLY A 61 7.23 -13.65 7.51
N LYS A 62 6.18 -12.82 7.68
CA LYS A 62 4.79 -13.27 7.63
C LYS A 62 4.31 -13.64 6.23
N THR A 63 3.70 -14.80 6.08
CA THR A 63 3.04 -15.22 4.83
C THR A 63 1.84 -14.31 4.50
N ASN A 64 1.37 -14.33 3.25
CA ASN A 64 0.21 -13.52 2.87
C ASN A 64 -1.05 -13.89 3.68
N GLU A 65 -1.19 -15.16 4.07
CA GLU A 65 -2.30 -15.64 4.91
C GLU A 65 -2.21 -15.08 6.33
N GLU A 66 -1.01 -15.09 6.93
CA GLU A 66 -0.79 -14.47 8.24
C GLU A 66 -1.00 -12.96 8.20
N ILE A 67 -0.54 -12.29 7.13
CA ILE A 67 -0.76 -10.85 6.94
C ILE A 67 -2.26 -10.57 6.81
N ALA A 68 -2.96 -11.33 5.97
CA ALA A 68 -4.41 -11.20 5.77
C ALA A 68 -5.16 -11.37 7.08
N SER A 69 -4.77 -12.34 7.91
CA SER A 69 -5.36 -12.55 9.23
C SER A 69 -5.02 -11.42 10.21
N ALA A 70 -3.75 -10.99 10.28
CA ALA A 70 -3.31 -9.95 11.20
C ALA A 70 -3.97 -8.60 10.90
N LEU A 71 -4.20 -8.35 9.62
CA LEU A 71 -4.72 -7.09 9.09
C LEU A 71 -6.23 -7.14 8.83
N VAL A 72 -6.88 -8.29 9.05
CA VAL A 72 -8.31 -8.55 8.85
C VAL A 72 -8.78 -8.18 7.43
N ILE A 73 -8.06 -8.69 6.43
CA ILE A 73 -8.34 -8.49 4.99
C ILE A 73 -8.21 -9.78 4.20
N SER A 74 -8.53 -9.73 2.90
CA SER A 74 -8.39 -10.89 2.02
C SER A 74 -6.94 -11.08 1.55
N ASN A 75 -6.56 -12.32 1.23
CA ASN A 75 -5.30 -12.63 0.55
C ASN A 75 -5.13 -11.87 -0.77
N HIS A 76 -6.23 -11.61 -1.48
CA HIS A 76 -6.21 -10.83 -2.71
C HIS A 76 -5.80 -9.37 -2.44
N THR A 77 -6.35 -8.77 -1.38
CA THR A 77 -6.01 -7.43 -0.89
C THR A 77 -4.52 -7.34 -0.54
N VAL A 78 -3.98 -8.32 0.19
CA VAL A 78 -2.54 -8.38 0.52
C VAL A 78 -1.67 -8.40 -0.75
N ARG A 79 -2.01 -9.25 -1.73
CA ARG A 79 -1.27 -9.32 -3.01
C ARG A 79 -1.28 -7.99 -3.75
N ARG A 80 -2.40 -7.27 -3.70
CA ARG A 80 -2.51 -5.94 -4.30
C ARG A 80 -1.62 -4.92 -3.60
N HIS A 81 -1.62 -4.88 -2.26
CA HIS A 81 -0.69 -4.01 -1.52
C HIS A 81 0.77 -4.33 -1.86
N LEU A 82 1.15 -5.61 -1.97
CA LEU A 82 2.52 -5.98 -2.36
C LEU A 82 2.90 -5.49 -3.76
N GLN A 83 1.99 -5.57 -4.74
CA GLN A 83 2.25 -4.99 -6.07
C GLN A 83 2.49 -3.49 -6.01
N ASN A 84 1.68 -2.77 -5.22
CA ASN A 84 1.81 -1.33 -5.08
C ASN A 84 3.12 -0.95 -4.39
N ILE A 85 3.46 -1.64 -3.30
CA ILE A 85 4.72 -1.47 -2.58
C ILE A 85 5.90 -1.70 -3.53
N PHE A 86 5.89 -2.79 -4.29
CA PHE A 86 6.96 -3.12 -5.23
C PHE A 86 7.13 -2.03 -6.30
N ALA A 87 6.03 -1.56 -6.88
CA ALA A 87 6.04 -0.48 -7.85
C ALA A 87 6.58 0.84 -7.25
N LYS A 88 6.14 1.21 -6.05
CA LYS A 88 6.56 2.45 -5.38
C LYS A 88 8.02 2.44 -4.96
N LEU A 89 8.50 1.30 -4.47
CA LEU A 89 9.89 1.13 -4.04
C LEU A 89 10.85 0.83 -5.20
N GLY A 90 10.35 0.59 -6.41
CA GLY A 90 11.16 0.21 -7.56
C GLY A 90 11.83 -1.16 -7.40
N VAL A 91 11.20 -2.07 -6.65
CA VAL A 91 11.73 -3.43 -6.39
C VAL A 91 10.83 -4.49 -7.02
N SER A 92 11.40 -5.64 -7.39
CA SER A 92 10.67 -6.70 -8.09
C SER A 92 10.40 -7.96 -7.24
N SER A 93 10.88 -7.99 -6.00
CA SER A 93 10.77 -9.19 -5.16
C SER A 93 10.50 -8.86 -3.70
N ARG A 94 9.90 -9.86 -3.03
CA ARG A 94 9.66 -9.84 -1.58
C ARG A 94 10.95 -9.70 -0.78
N ALA A 95 12.03 -10.36 -1.22
CA ALA A 95 13.34 -10.25 -0.59
C ALA A 95 13.91 -8.83 -0.71
N ALA A 96 13.79 -8.21 -1.89
CA ALA A 96 14.22 -6.83 -2.10
C ALA A 96 13.39 -5.83 -1.27
N ALA A 97 12.08 -6.02 -1.16
CA ALA A 97 11.24 -5.20 -0.29
C ALA A 97 11.59 -5.38 1.20
N THR A 98 11.90 -6.61 1.62
CA THR A 98 12.39 -6.88 2.99
C THR A 98 13.70 -6.15 3.26
N ALA A 99 14.67 -6.22 2.32
CA ALA A 99 15.93 -5.52 2.43
C ALA A 99 15.76 -3.98 2.48
N TYR A 100 14.77 -3.45 1.76
CA TYR A 100 14.39 -2.03 1.87
C TYR A 100 13.93 -1.69 3.29
N ALA A 101 13.02 -2.48 3.87
CA ALA A 101 12.49 -2.23 5.21
C ALA A 101 13.59 -2.13 6.27
N PHE A 102 14.55 -3.06 6.26
CA PHE A 102 15.70 -3.03 7.16
C PHE A 102 16.62 -1.82 6.93
N ARG A 103 16.92 -1.50 5.66
CA ARG A 103 17.78 -0.35 5.31
C ARG A 103 17.20 0.98 5.77
N HIS A 104 15.88 1.08 5.79
CA HIS A 104 15.14 2.27 6.19
C HIS A 104 14.66 2.22 7.65
N HIS A 105 15.14 1.26 8.45
CA HIS A 105 14.82 1.11 9.88
C HIS A 105 13.31 1.04 10.17
N LEU A 106 12.55 0.43 9.26
CA LEU A 106 11.13 0.12 9.47
C LEU A 106 10.93 -1.13 10.34
N VAL A 107 12.00 -1.93 10.48
CA VAL A 107 12.11 -3.14 11.33
C VAL A 107 13.46 -3.11 12.02
#